data_AF-A0A9X5XHI1-F1
#
_entry.id   AF-A0A9X5XHI1-F1
#
_cell.length_a   1.000
_cell.length_b   1.000
_cell.length_c   1.000
_cell.angle_alpha   90.00
_cell.angle_beta   90.00
_cell.angle_gamma   90.00
#
_symmetry.space_group_name_H-M   'P 1'
#
loop_
_entity.id
_entity.type
_entity.pdbx_description
1 polymer ?
#
loop_
_entity_poly.entity_id
_entity_poly.type
_entity_poly.pdbx_seq_one_letter_code
_entity_poly.pdbx_strand_id
1 'polypeptide(L)'
;MYEPTESKVPLRDRDQPVVLSGSALDQLANTCALQWFLGREVKADAPATAAQGFGNVVHVLADEVASGRTPADLAVLMERLDSVWNALAFDAPWKSAQEKEHARVALERFLKWHVDSNGVRAGRVPVASEHDFDVTLEAGDYEVRIRGSMDRVETDTEGRAYVVDFKTGKHAPSAAEVAHHPQLAVYQLAVREGAVDD
;
A
#
# COMPACT_ATOMS: atom_id res chain seq x y z
N MET A 1 20.85 -22.16 29.83
CA MET A 1 19.88 -21.06 29.71
C MET A 1 20.72 -19.80 29.59
N TYR A 2 20.72 -19.15 28.43
CA TYR A 2 21.49 -17.91 28.24
C TYR A 2 20.78 -16.76 28.95
N GLU A 3 21.53 -15.84 29.56
CA GLU A 3 20.95 -14.63 30.14
C GLU A 3 20.32 -13.76 29.02
N PRO A 4 19.15 -13.15 29.26
CA PRO A 4 18.54 -12.22 28.31
C PRO A 4 19.48 -11.04 28.04
N THR A 5 19.64 -10.67 26.77
CA THR A 5 20.34 -9.45 26.42
C THR A 5 19.47 -8.24 26.76
N GLU A 6 19.92 -7.41 27.70
CA GLU A 6 19.22 -6.17 28.08
C GLU A 6 19.87 -4.95 27.43
N SER A 7 19.06 -4.06 26.85
CA SER A 7 19.54 -2.75 26.42
C SER A 7 19.55 -1.80 27.61
N LYS A 8 20.68 -1.12 27.84
CA LYS A 8 20.83 -0.13 28.92
C LYS A 8 20.03 1.16 28.69
N VAL A 9 19.57 1.37 27.45
CA VAL A 9 18.74 2.50 27.04
C VAL A 9 17.47 1.98 26.36
N PRO A 10 16.32 2.65 26.54
CA PRO A 10 15.13 2.35 25.77
C PRO A 10 15.41 2.39 24.27
N LEU A 11 14.82 1.45 23.52
CA LEU A 11 14.98 1.41 22.06
C LEU A 11 14.37 2.64 21.37
N ARG A 12 13.31 3.20 21.97
CA ARG A 12 12.65 4.44 21.55
C ARG A 12 12.64 5.45 22.68
N ASP A 13 12.68 6.71 22.31
CA ASP A 13 12.29 7.79 23.20
C ASP A 13 10.80 7.65 23.54
N ARG A 14 10.47 7.73 24.83
CA ARG A 14 9.09 7.57 25.33
C ARG A 14 8.25 8.82 25.06
N ASP A 15 8.90 9.97 24.88
CA ASP A 15 8.24 11.25 24.62
C ASP A 15 8.02 11.48 23.12
N GLN A 16 8.39 10.52 22.27
CA GLN A 16 8.18 10.57 20.83
C GLN A 16 7.10 9.58 20.39
N PRO A 17 6.24 9.96 19.43
CA PRO A 17 5.19 9.08 18.96
C PRO A 17 5.74 7.82 18.29
N VAL A 18 5.00 6.72 18.42
CA VAL A 18 5.26 5.50 17.66
C VAL A 18 4.84 5.74 16.21
N VAL A 19 5.80 5.68 15.30
CA VAL A 19 5.56 5.86 13.86
C VAL A 19 5.17 4.54 13.20
N LEU A 20 4.00 4.50 12.57
CA LEU A 20 3.47 3.35 11.81
C LEU A 20 3.10 3.73 10.38
N SER A 21 3.02 2.74 9.51
CA SER A 21 2.27 2.82 8.25
C SER A 21 0.94 2.06 8.37
N GLY A 22 0.00 2.31 7.46
CA GLY A 22 -1.26 1.56 7.41
C GLY A 22 -1.06 0.04 7.29
N SER A 23 -0.07 -0.39 6.50
CA SER A 23 0.32 -1.81 6.38
C SER A 23 1.03 -2.36 7.63
N ALA A 24 1.82 -1.54 8.33
CA ALA A 24 2.46 -1.95 9.57
C ALA A 24 1.44 -2.13 10.70
N LEU A 25 0.36 -1.33 10.70
CA LEU A 25 -0.75 -1.49 11.64
C LEU A 25 -1.46 -2.83 11.44
N ASP A 26 -1.71 -3.22 10.20
CA ASP A 26 -2.31 -4.54 9.90
C ASP A 26 -1.42 -5.70 10.38
N GLN A 27 -0.11 -5.62 10.12
CA GLN A 27 0.85 -6.59 10.64
C GLN A 27 0.83 -6.69 12.17
N LEU A 28 0.74 -5.54 12.86
CA LEU A 28 0.69 -5.47 14.31
C LEU A 28 -0.63 -6.05 14.87
N ALA A 29 -1.76 -5.69 14.28
CA ALA A 29 -3.09 -6.05 14.78
C ALA A 29 -3.48 -7.51 14.45
N ASN A 30 -3.17 -7.97 13.23
CA ASN A 30 -3.68 -9.23 12.69
C ASN A 30 -2.62 -10.32 12.52
N THR A 31 -1.32 -9.97 12.49
CA THR A 31 -0.25 -10.96 12.29
C THR A 31 0.48 -11.29 13.58
N CYS A 32 1.39 -10.41 14.03
CA CYS A 32 2.24 -10.66 15.21
C CYS A 32 3.02 -9.41 15.64
N ALA A 33 2.84 -8.97 16.88
CA ALA A 33 3.58 -7.83 17.44
C ALA A 33 5.10 -8.07 17.52
N LEU A 34 5.55 -9.29 17.80
CA LEU A 34 6.97 -9.63 17.80
C LEU A 34 7.55 -9.53 16.39
N GLN A 35 6.83 -10.00 15.37
CA GLN A 35 7.27 -9.89 13.99
C GLN A 35 7.37 -8.43 13.54
N TRP A 36 6.38 -7.60 13.88
CA TRP A 36 6.44 -6.16 13.64
C TRP A 36 7.67 -5.54 14.32
N PHE A 37 7.91 -5.85 15.59
CA PHE A 37 9.05 -5.32 16.35
C PHE A 37 10.40 -5.73 15.72
N LEU A 38 10.58 -7.01 15.42
CA LEU A 38 11.81 -7.51 14.81
C LEU A 38 12.06 -6.90 13.42
N GLY A 39 11.01 -6.81 12.60
CA GLY A 39 11.12 -6.22 11.26
C GLY A 39 11.37 -4.73 11.29
N ARG A 40 10.56 -3.97 12.05
CA ARG A 40 10.53 -2.50 11.98
C ARG A 40 11.47 -1.80 12.96
N GLU A 41 11.59 -2.29 14.18
CA GLU A 41 12.42 -1.67 15.22
C GLU A 41 13.86 -2.20 15.17
N VAL A 42 14.01 -3.52 15.01
CA VAL A 42 15.33 -4.18 14.97
C VAL A 42 15.90 -4.24 13.54
N LYS A 43 15.09 -3.90 12.51
CA LYS A 43 15.48 -3.94 11.08
C LYS A 43 15.94 -5.33 10.61
N ALA A 44 15.33 -6.38 11.17
CA ALA A 44 15.64 -7.78 10.87
C ALA A 44 14.70 -8.38 9.81
N ASP A 45 14.06 -7.56 8.98
CA ASP A 45 13.22 -8.05 7.88
C ASP A 45 14.07 -8.81 6.83
N ALA A 46 13.48 -9.87 6.28
CA ALA A 46 14.06 -10.54 5.13
C ALA A 46 14.08 -9.60 3.91
N PRO A 47 15.03 -9.77 2.97
CA PRO A 47 15.01 -9.05 1.71
C PRO A 47 13.66 -9.17 1.00
N ALA A 48 13.25 -8.11 0.30
CA ALA A 48 12.00 -8.09 -0.44
C ALA A 48 11.96 -9.25 -1.45
N THR A 49 10.85 -9.98 -1.45
CA THR A 49 10.59 -11.05 -2.42
C THR A 49 10.28 -10.49 -3.81
N ALA A 50 10.44 -11.31 -4.85
CA ALA A 50 10.02 -10.96 -6.21
C ALA A 50 8.56 -10.48 -6.28
N ALA A 51 7.67 -11.11 -5.50
CA ALA A 51 6.26 -10.75 -5.44
C ALA A 51 6.03 -9.36 -4.81
N GLN A 52 6.78 -9.00 -3.76
CA GLN A 52 6.73 -7.67 -3.17
C GLN A 52 7.26 -6.61 -4.14
N GLY A 53 8.40 -6.88 -4.78
CA GLY A 53 8.95 -5.99 -5.80
C GLY A 53 7.99 -5.78 -6.97
N PHE A 54 7.35 -6.87 -7.43
CA PHE A 54 6.29 -6.81 -8.43
C PHE A 54 5.12 -5.94 -8.00
N GLY A 55 4.61 -6.12 -6.77
CA GLY A 55 3.57 -5.29 -6.20
C GLY A 55 3.92 -3.80 -6.33
N ASN A 56 5.09 -3.42 -5.83
CA ASN A 56 5.55 -2.02 -5.90
C ASN A 56 5.61 -1.47 -7.33
N VAL A 57 6.09 -2.27 -8.30
CA VAL A 57 6.11 -1.84 -9.71
C VAL A 57 4.69 -1.61 -10.24
N VAL A 58 3.73 -2.47 -9.90
CA VAL A 58 2.33 -2.28 -10.32
C VAL A 58 1.73 -1.00 -9.72
N HIS A 59 2.00 -0.69 -8.45
CA HIS A 59 1.52 0.56 -7.83
C HIS A 59 2.09 1.78 -8.55
N VAL A 60 3.40 1.81 -8.82
CA VAL A 60 4.04 2.92 -9.56
C VAL A 60 3.41 3.09 -10.95
N LEU A 61 3.20 2.01 -11.69
CA LEU A 61 2.56 2.07 -13.02
C LEU A 61 1.09 2.53 -12.91
N ALA A 62 0.37 2.09 -11.89
CA ALA A 62 -1.00 2.50 -11.66
C ALA A 62 -1.10 4.01 -11.34
N ASP A 63 -0.17 4.52 -10.52
CA ASP A 63 -0.04 5.96 -10.23
C ASP A 63 0.32 6.77 -11.48
N GLU A 64 1.28 6.33 -12.29
CA GLU A 64 1.62 7.03 -13.53
C GLU A 64 0.43 7.15 -14.49
N VAL A 65 -0.42 6.12 -14.56
CA VAL A 65 -1.65 6.17 -15.35
C VAL A 65 -2.69 7.08 -14.69
N ALA A 66 -2.87 6.97 -13.38
CA ALA A 66 -3.85 7.77 -12.64
C ALA A 66 -3.55 9.27 -12.65
N SER A 67 -2.27 9.63 -12.59
CA SER A 67 -1.76 11.00 -12.69
C SER A 67 -1.63 11.51 -14.13
N GLY A 68 -1.89 10.66 -15.14
CA GLY A 68 -1.79 11.01 -16.56
C GLY A 68 -0.36 11.16 -17.09
N ARG A 69 0.67 10.77 -16.32
CA ARG A 69 2.08 10.76 -16.76
C ARG A 69 2.36 9.69 -17.80
N THR A 70 1.62 8.59 -17.75
CA THR A 70 1.72 7.48 -18.70
C THR A 70 0.33 7.18 -19.29
N PRO A 71 0.22 7.02 -20.62
CA PRO A 71 -1.04 6.62 -21.24
C PRO A 71 -1.61 5.32 -20.65
N ALA A 72 -2.94 5.25 -20.55
CA ALA A 72 -3.66 4.05 -20.14
C ALA A 72 -3.67 2.98 -21.27
N ASP A 73 -2.48 2.53 -21.68
CA ASP A 73 -2.26 1.59 -22.77
C ASP A 73 -1.36 0.44 -22.32
N LEU A 74 -1.78 -0.80 -22.59
CA LEU A 74 -1.08 -1.99 -22.11
C LEU A 74 0.32 -2.11 -22.70
N ALA A 75 0.52 -1.80 -23.99
CA ALA A 75 1.82 -1.94 -24.62
C ALA A 75 2.83 -0.98 -23.98
N VAL A 76 2.40 0.25 -23.68
CA VAL A 76 3.21 1.24 -22.97
C VAL A 76 3.58 0.76 -21.56
N LEU A 77 2.60 0.24 -20.80
CA LEU A 77 2.88 -0.27 -19.44
C LEU A 77 3.79 -1.49 -19.44
N MET A 78 3.68 -2.36 -20.45
CA MET A 78 4.58 -3.51 -20.60
C MET A 78 6.01 -3.08 -20.93
N GLU A 79 6.20 -2.04 -21.75
CA GLU A 79 7.52 -1.47 -22.01
C GLU A 79 8.15 -0.88 -20.74
N ARG A 80 7.35 -0.15 -19.94
CA ARG A 80 7.79 0.38 -18.65
C ARG A 80 8.16 -0.73 -17.67
N LEU A 81 7.32 -1.75 -17.57
CA LEU A 81 7.58 -2.94 -16.76
C LEU A 81 8.91 -3.61 -17.17
N ASP A 82 9.15 -3.76 -18.47
CA ASP A 82 10.36 -4.39 -19.01
C ASP A 82 11.64 -3.63 -18.65
N SER A 83 11.56 -2.29 -18.58
CA SER A 83 12.70 -1.46 -18.19
C SER A 83 13.19 -1.70 -16.77
N VAL A 84 12.29 -2.12 -15.87
CA VAL A 84 12.59 -2.38 -14.45
C VAL A 84 12.61 -3.86 -14.08
N TRP A 85 12.16 -4.75 -14.97
CA TRP A 85 11.99 -6.18 -14.70
C TRP A 85 13.27 -6.88 -14.26
N ASN A 86 14.41 -6.49 -14.87
CA ASN A 86 15.72 -7.08 -14.56
C ASN A 86 16.27 -6.67 -13.19
N ALA A 87 15.68 -5.67 -12.53
CA ALA A 87 16.04 -5.30 -11.16
C ALA A 87 15.38 -6.22 -10.11
N LEU A 88 14.37 -7.02 -10.51
CA LEU A 88 13.71 -7.97 -9.63
C LEU A 88 14.53 -9.26 -9.53
N ALA A 89 14.79 -9.70 -8.28
CA ALA A 89 15.49 -10.94 -8.03
C ALA A 89 14.55 -12.14 -8.18
N PHE A 90 14.82 -13.01 -9.15
CA PHE A 90 14.09 -14.26 -9.35
C PHE A 90 15.00 -15.47 -9.13
N ASP A 91 14.48 -16.48 -8.43
CA ASP A 91 15.24 -17.71 -8.13
C ASP A 91 15.51 -18.57 -9.38
N ALA A 92 14.71 -18.40 -10.44
CA ALA A 92 14.83 -19.15 -11.68
C ALA A 92 14.23 -18.40 -12.88
N PRO A 93 14.77 -18.62 -14.11
CA PRO A 93 14.25 -17.97 -15.32
C PRO A 93 12.76 -18.24 -15.60
N TRP A 94 12.30 -19.48 -15.37
CA TRP A 94 10.90 -19.85 -15.59
C TRP A 94 9.94 -19.11 -14.64
N LYS A 95 10.39 -18.83 -13.41
CA LYS A 95 9.62 -18.08 -12.40
C LYS A 95 9.49 -16.62 -12.83
N SER A 96 10.58 -16.03 -13.34
CA SER A 96 10.54 -14.68 -13.93
C SER A 96 9.53 -14.60 -15.09
N ALA A 97 9.54 -15.56 -16.01
CA ALA A 97 8.59 -15.58 -17.12
C ALA A 97 7.13 -15.71 -16.64
N GLN A 98 6.87 -16.55 -15.64
CA GLN A 98 5.54 -16.70 -15.03
C GLN A 98 5.06 -15.41 -14.35
N GLU A 99 5.90 -14.77 -13.53
CA GLU A 99 5.52 -13.53 -12.86
C GLU A 99 5.29 -12.39 -13.86
N LYS A 100 6.01 -12.38 -14.98
CA LYS A 100 5.82 -11.39 -16.06
C LYS A 100 4.44 -11.54 -16.72
N GLU A 101 3.99 -12.77 -16.88
CA GLU A 101 2.64 -13.03 -17.39
C GLU A 101 1.56 -12.64 -16.37
N HIS A 102 1.78 -12.90 -15.08
CA HIS A 102 0.88 -12.41 -14.03
C HIS A 102 0.81 -10.87 -14.01
N ALA A 103 1.96 -10.21 -14.23
CA ALA A 103 2.04 -8.76 -14.33
C ALA A 103 1.18 -8.21 -15.47
N ARG A 104 1.32 -8.79 -16.65
CA ARG A 104 0.51 -8.44 -17.83
C ARG A 104 -0.99 -8.55 -17.52
N VAL A 105 -1.42 -9.66 -16.94
CA VAL A 105 -2.84 -9.88 -16.57
C VAL A 105 -3.31 -8.87 -15.50
N ALA A 106 -2.48 -8.54 -14.52
CA ALA A 106 -2.81 -7.55 -13.50
C ALA A 106 -2.98 -6.14 -14.11
N LEU A 107 -2.06 -5.75 -15.01
CA LEU A 107 -2.12 -4.47 -15.72
C LEU A 107 -3.34 -4.38 -16.63
N GLU A 108 -3.70 -5.45 -17.34
CA GLU A 108 -4.95 -5.51 -18.12
C GLU A 108 -6.19 -5.30 -17.27
N ARG A 109 -6.26 -5.94 -16.10
CA ARG A 109 -7.36 -5.77 -15.15
C ARG A 109 -7.41 -4.35 -14.62
N PHE A 110 -6.26 -3.79 -14.26
CA PHE A 110 -6.16 -2.41 -13.80
C PHE A 110 -6.63 -1.42 -14.88
N LEU A 111 -6.13 -1.54 -16.12
CA LEU A 111 -6.53 -0.67 -17.23
C LEU A 111 -8.02 -0.73 -17.52
N LYS A 112 -8.59 -1.95 -17.56
CA LYS A 112 -10.03 -2.13 -17.71
C LYS A 112 -10.80 -1.45 -16.59
N TRP A 113 -10.38 -1.65 -15.34
CA TRP A 113 -11.00 -1.00 -14.18
C TRP A 113 -10.85 0.52 -14.25
N HIS A 114 -9.67 1.03 -14.58
CA HIS A 114 -9.38 2.46 -14.66
C HIS A 114 -10.26 3.16 -15.70
N VAL A 115 -10.39 2.58 -16.90
CA VAL A 115 -11.26 3.11 -17.97
C VAL A 115 -12.74 2.99 -17.59
N ASP A 116 -13.18 1.84 -17.05
CA ASP A 116 -14.57 1.64 -16.61
C ASP A 116 -14.95 2.62 -15.47
N SER A 117 -14.04 2.86 -14.52
CA SER A 117 -14.22 3.76 -13.39
C SER A 117 -14.26 5.22 -13.83
N ASN A 118 -13.43 5.61 -14.80
CA ASN A 118 -13.42 6.98 -15.33
C ASN A 118 -14.60 7.28 -16.28
N GLY A 119 -15.35 6.26 -16.72
CA GLY A 119 -16.41 6.41 -17.72
C GLY A 119 -17.84 6.12 -17.25
N VAL A 120 -18.07 5.11 -16.38
CA VAL A 120 -19.44 4.52 -16.26
C VAL A 120 -19.83 4.04 -14.86
N ARG A 121 -18.90 3.60 -13.98
CA ARG A 121 -19.29 2.72 -12.86
C ARG A 121 -19.80 3.34 -11.56
N ALA A 122 -19.59 4.62 -11.28
CA ALA A 122 -19.96 5.14 -9.94
C ALA A 122 -20.33 6.63 -9.83
N GLY A 123 -20.30 7.41 -10.91
CA GLY A 123 -20.41 8.88 -10.79
C GLY A 123 -19.29 9.49 -9.93
N ARG A 124 -18.15 8.78 -9.83
CA ARG A 124 -16.95 9.19 -9.12
C ARG A 124 -15.89 9.63 -10.10
N VAL A 125 -15.09 10.61 -9.71
CA VAL A 125 -13.98 11.16 -10.50
C VAL A 125 -12.71 11.04 -9.67
N PRO A 126 -11.60 10.55 -10.26
CA PRO A 126 -10.30 10.55 -9.57
C PRO A 126 -9.85 11.98 -9.31
N VAL A 127 -9.46 12.27 -8.07
CA VAL A 127 -8.97 13.60 -7.66
C VAL A 127 -7.50 13.57 -7.28
N ALA A 128 -6.99 12.44 -6.79
CA ALA A 128 -5.58 12.27 -6.47
C ALA A 128 -5.13 10.81 -6.68
N SER A 129 -3.83 10.63 -6.91
CA SER A 129 -3.13 9.35 -6.90
C SER A 129 -1.86 9.46 -6.09
N GLU A 130 -1.48 8.38 -5.40
CA GLU A 130 -0.40 8.37 -4.42
C GLU A 130 -0.48 9.56 -3.44
N HIS A 131 -1.66 9.73 -2.85
CA HIS A 131 -1.96 10.88 -2.00
C HIS A 131 -1.44 10.66 -0.58
N ASP A 132 -0.42 11.42 -0.21
CA ASP A 132 0.20 11.33 1.11
C ASP A 132 -0.77 11.70 2.25
N PHE A 133 -0.60 11.04 3.38
CA PHE A 133 -1.27 11.41 4.63
C PHE A 133 -0.34 11.26 5.83
N ASP A 134 -0.60 12.06 6.86
CA ASP A 134 0.14 12.07 8.12
C ASP A 134 -0.81 12.43 9.25
N VAL A 135 -1.22 11.43 10.03
CA VAL A 135 -2.13 11.61 11.16
C VAL A 135 -1.47 11.16 12.46
N THR A 136 -1.79 11.84 13.57
CA THR A 136 -1.34 11.41 14.91
C THR A 136 -2.57 11.07 15.75
N LEU A 137 -2.55 9.89 16.33
CA LEU A 137 -3.64 9.32 17.11
C LEU A 137 -3.22 9.17 18.57
N GLU A 138 -4.12 9.47 19.49
CA GLU A 138 -3.93 9.17 20.90
C GLU A 138 -4.35 7.72 21.20
N ALA A 139 -3.51 6.98 21.92
CA ALA A 139 -3.72 5.59 22.32
C ALA A 139 -3.38 5.43 23.81
N GLY A 140 -4.28 5.91 24.68
CA GLY A 140 -4.04 5.98 26.12
C GLY A 140 -2.96 7.04 26.41
N ASP A 141 -1.88 6.64 27.08
CA ASP A 141 -0.75 7.52 27.41
C ASP A 141 0.27 7.67 26.24
N TYR A 142 -0.02 7.08 25.07
CA TYR A 142 0.89 7.07 23.92
C TYR A 142 0.31 7.84 22.75
N GLU A 143 1.19 8.52 22.00
CA GLU A 143 0.88 9.04 20.67
C GLU A 143 1.36 8.06 19.58
N VAL A 144 0.53 7.84 18.57
CA VAL A 144 0.83 6.99 17.40
C VAL A 144 0.69 7.82 16.14
N ARG A 145 1.80 8.09 15.48
CA ARG A 145 1.83 8.81 14.20
C ARG A 145 1.77 7.81 13.05
N ILE A 146 0.72 7.90 12.23
CA ILE A 146 0.54 7.02 11.07
C ILE A 146 0.75 7.82 9.79
N ARG A 147 1.70 7.35 8.97
CA ARG A 147 2.08 7.95 7.70
C ARG A 147 1.97 6.95 6.56
N GLY A 148 1.63 7.45 5.39
CA GLY A 148 1.62 6.65 4.17
C GLY A 148 1.06 7.42 3.01
N SER A 149 0.70 6.68 1.96
CA SER A 149 0.08 7.17 0.75
C SER A 149 -1.18 6.34 0.48
N MET A 150 -2.22 7.00 -0.02
CA MET A 150 -3.41 6.36 -0.57
C MET A 150 -3.23 6.21 -2.09
N ASP A 151 -3.31 4.99 -2.61
CA ASP A 151 -3.00 4.73 -4.04
C ASP A 151 -3.86 5.59 -4.98
N ARG A 152 -5.15 5.77 -4.66
CA ARG A 152 -6.06 6.64 -5.40
C ARG A 152 -7.19 7.15 -4.52
N VAL A 153 -7.52 8.43 -4.69
CA VAL A 153 -8.67 9.09 -4.09
C VAL A 153 -9.63 9.51 -5.20
N GLU A 154 -10.91 9.19 -5.03
CA GLU A 154 -11.99 9.60 -5.92
C GLU A 154 -13.03 10.42 -5.15
N THR A 155 -13.72 11.32 -5.83
CA THR A 155 -14.86 12.06 -5.26
C THR A 155 -16.12 11.82 -6.07
N ASP A 156 -17.29 11.76 -5.42
CA ASP A 156 -18.56 11.76 -6.13
C ASP A 156 -19.17 13.17 -6.27
N THR A 157 -20.32 13.28 -6.92
CA THR A 157 -21.04 14.55 -7.11
C THR A 157 -21.53 15.19 -5.80
N GLU A 158 -21.55 14.46 -4.69
CA GLU A 158 -21.90 14.96 -3.36
C GLU A 158 -20.65 15.41 -2.56
N GLY A 159 -19.45 15.30 -3.15
CA GLY A 159 -18.19 15.66 -2.52
C GLY A 159 -17.66 14.61 -1.54
N ARG A 160 -18.20 13.39 -1.53
CA ARG A 160 -17.69 12.32 -0.65
C ARG A 160 -16.42 11.73 -1.22
N ALA A 161 -15.39 11.62 -0.39
CA ALA A 161 -14.14 10.96 -0.75
C ALA A 161 -14.24 9.44 -0.66
N TYR A 162 -13.66 8.76 -1.64
CA TYR A 162 -13.52 7.31 -1.72
C TYR A 162 -12.05 6.96 -1.93
N VAL A 163 -11.50 6.22 -0.97
CA VAL A 163 -10.12 5.74 -1.03
C VAL A 163 -10.08 4.37 -1.69
N VAL A 164 -9.22 4.22 -2.69
CA VAL A 164 -8.95 2.97 -3.39
C VAL A 164 -7.54 2.52 -3.04
N ASP A 165 -7.41 1.28 -2.57
CA ASP A 165 -6.15 0.60 -2.29
C ASP A 165 -6.03 -0.59 -3.25
N PHE A 166 -5.05 -0.55 -4.14
CA PHE A 166 -4.78 -1.60 -5.10
C PHE A 166 -4.08 -2.77 -4.41
N LYS A 167 -4.57 -3.99 -4.66
CA LYS A 167 -3.95 -5.22 -4.18
C LYS A 167 -3.59 -6.12 -5.34
N THR A 168 -2.35 -6.62 -5.34
CA THR A 168 -1.85 -7.63 -6.30
C THR A 168 -2.00 -9.07 -5.80
N GLY A 169 -2.58 -9.25 -4.61
CA GLY A 169 -2.85 -10.56 -4.02
C GLY A 169 -3.85 -11.38 -4.85
N LYS A 170 -3.72 -12.72 -4.77
CA LYS A 170 -4.59 -13.66 -5.50
C LYS A 170 -6.03 -13.67 -4.98
N HIS A 171 -6.20 -13.44 -3.69
CA HIS A 171 -7.50 -13.50 -3.01
C HIS A 171 -7.92 -12.09 -2.60
N ALA A 172 -9.15 -11.72 -2.98
CA ALA A 172 -9.78 -10.52 -2.47
C ALA A 172 -10.29 -10.78 -1.05
N PRO A 173 -10.15 -9.82 -0.12
CA PRO A 173 -10.76 -9.94 1.20
C PRO A 173 -12.29 -10.01 1.06
N SER A 174 -12.92 -10.78 1.94
CA SER A 174 -14.38 -10.85 2.10
C SER A 174 -14.93 -9.52 2.63
N ALA A 175 -16.23 -9.29 2.46
CA ALA A 175 -16.89 -8.10 2.99
C ALA A 175 -16.73 -7.94 4.51
N ALA A 176 -16.70 -9.06 5.25
CA ALA A 176 -16.49 -9.06 6.69
C ALA A 176 -15.06 -8.64 7.06
N GLU A 177 -14.06 -9.12 6.31
CA GLU A 177 -12.65 -8.71 6.50
C GLU A 177 -12.46 -7.23 6.16
N VAL A 178 -13.08 -6.76 5.06
CA VAL A 178 -13.03 -5.34 4.65
C VAL A 178 -13.62 -4.43 5.73
N ALA A 179 -14.73 -4.81 6.37
CA ALA A 179 -15.37 -4.02 7.41
C ALA A 179 -14.48 -3.75 8.64
N HIS A 180 -13.48 -4.61 8.87
CA HIS A 180 -12.53 -4.51 9.98
C HIS A 180 -11.08 -4.31 9.50
N HIS A 181 -10.88 -3.88 8.26
CA HIS A 181 -9.55 -3.78 7.67
C HIS A 181 -8.78 -2.57 8.25
N PRO A 182 -7.68 -2.77 9.01
CA PRO A 182 -7.00 -1.68 9.73
C PRO A 182 -6.46 -0.59 8.82
N GLN A 183 -5.87 -0.96 7.67
CA GLN A 183 -5.35 0.00 6.70
C GLN A 183 -6.44 0.93 6.14
N LEU A 184 -7.60 0.39 5.75
CA LEU A 184 -8.72 1.19 5.24
C LEU A 184 -9.33 2.08 6.33
N ALA A 185 -9.38 1.59 7.58
CA ALA A 185 -9.82 2.40 8.71
C ALA A 185 -8.92 3.61 8.94
N VAL A 186 -7.60 3.45 8.84
CA VAL A 186 -6.64 4.57 8.91
C VAL A 186 -6.86 5.56 7.77
N TYR A 187 -7.12 5.10 6.55
CA TYR A 187 -7.38 6.01 5.43
C TYR A 187 -8.66 6.82 5.64
N GLN A 188 -9.73 6.18 6.11
CA GLN A 188 -10.97 6.89 6.46
C GLN A 188 -10.75 7.93 7.56
N LEU A 189 -9.92 7.59 8.55
CA LEU A 189 -9.52 8.51 9.60
C LEU A 189 -8.73 9.70 9.03
N ALA A 190 -7.74 9.45 8.18
CA ALA A 190 -6.98 10.51 7.52
C ALA A 190 -7.87 11.44 6.69
N VAL A 191 -8.80 10.90 5.91
CA VAL A 191 -9.82 11.70 5.19
C VAL A 191 -10.62 12.56 6.15
N ARG A 192 -11.07 12.01 7.29
CA ARG A 192 -11.84 12.75 8.29
C ARG A 192 -11.05 13.87 8.96
N GLU A 193 -9.75 13.69 9.15
CA GLU A 193 -8.83 14.71 9.69
C GLU A 193 -8.39 15.74 8.62
N GLY A 194 -9.02 15.72 7.44
CA GLY A 194 -8.82 16.73 6.39
C GLY A 194 -7.67 16.42 5.43
N ALA A 195 -7.20 15.17 5.36
CA ALA A 195 -6.12 14.81 4.42
C ALA A 195 -6.49 15.07 2.95
N VAL A 196 -7.75 15.28 2.60
CA VAL A 196 -8.25 15.44 1.22
C VAL A 196 -9.09 16.71 1.02
N ASP A 197 -8.93 17.71 1.90
CA ASP A 197 -9.76 18.94 1.91
C ASP A 197 -9.29 20.04 0.93
N ASP A 198 -8.20 19.81 0.19
CA ASP A 198 -7.58 20.78 -0.75
C ASP A 198 -8.33 20.93 -2.09
#